data_AF-A0A3C1EVR0-F1
#
_entry.id   AF-A0A3C1EVR0-F1
#
_cell.length_a   1.000
_cell.length_b   1.000
_cell.length_c   1.000
_cell.angle_alpha   90.00
_cell.angle_beta   90.00
_cell.angle_gamma   90.00
#
_symmetry.space_group_name_H-M   'P 1'
#
loop_
_entity.id
_entity.type
_entity.pdbx_description
1 polymer ?
#
loop_
_entity_poly.entity_id
_entity_poly.type
_entity_poly.pdbx_seq_one_letter_code
_entity_poly.pdbx_strand_id
1 'polypeptide(L)'
;MEKTKLYAVSMVTVFLFCLFNVIYAGNFSGELGEVKGRVEILKDGEKDWIPAVEEMPLQLKDRVKTYAESTCNLELDDGSIINVGDNTDILVENLEISSDKHESKFSLFFGKMIANISKMKQTKMNIHTPTSVLAVRGTEFAVEASPEEAKIGVFDGEVAVKSAIESDTEEEVKVKPNEETTVLKDEKPQPPRKLEAVMLKYKERNDNLRKRAQMLRERLKRVPPGKRAVLRKKALDRFQKLKNKRAETLKKEKRQQRMKEER
;
A
#
# COMPACT_ATOMS: atom_id res chain seq x y z
N MET A 1 -17.24 19.10 -56.70
CA MET A 1 -18.04 18.86 -55.47
C MET A 1 -17.52 17.71 -54.59
N GLU A 2 -16.36 17.11 -54.88
CA GLU A 2 -15.82 16.01 -54.06
C GLU A 2 -14.96 16.45 -52.87
N LYS A 3 -14.28 17.61 -52.96
CA LYS A 3 -13.33 18.04 -51.92
C LYS A 3 -14.01 18.44 -50.60
N THR A 4 -15.25 18.93 -50.63
CA THR A 4 -16.02 19.30 -49.42
C THR A 4 -16.49 18.10 -48.59
N LYS A 5 -16.67 16.92 -49.21
CA LYS A 5 -17.05 15.71 -48.48
C LYS A 5 -15.85 15.07 -47.74
N LEU A 6 -14.63 15.25 -48.26
CA LEU A 6 -13.42 14.69 -47.65
C LEU A 6 -13.03 15.40 -46.34
N TYR A 7 -13.22 16.72 -46.25
CA TYR A 7 -12.98 17.47 -45.02
C TYR A 7 -14.02 17.18 -43.93
N ALA A 8 -15.28 16.95 -44.30
CA ALA A 8 -16.34 16.61 -43.34
C ALA A 8 -16.11 15.24 -42.69
N VAL A 9 -15.60 14.25 -43.43
CA VAL A 9 -15.28 12.92 -42.90
C VAL A 9 -14.04 12.94 -41.99
N SER A 10 -13.04 13.77 -42.33
CA SER A 10 -11.83 13.96 -41.51
C SER A 10 -12.09 14.72 -40.19
N MET A 11 -13.03 15.68 -40.20
CA MET A 11 -13.37 16.45 -38.99
C MET A 11 -14.19 15.65 -37.98
N VAL A 12 -14.99 14.68 -38.44
CA VAL A 12 -15.80 13.79 -37.59
C VAL A 12 -14.96 12.67 -36.94
N THR A 13 -13.91 12.20 -37.61
CA THR A 13 -13.00 11.17 -37.04
C THR A 13 -12.05 11.72 -35.97
N VAL A 14 -11.64 12.99 -36.07
CA VAL A 14 -10.86 13.66 -35.01
C VAL A 14 -11.71 13.98 -33.78
N PHE A 15 -13.02 14.23 -33.96
CA PHE A 15 -13.94 14.46 -32.84
C PHE A 15 -14.32 13.16 -32.10
N LEU A 16 -14.33 12.02 -32.80
CA LEU A 16 -14.58 10.70 -32.19
C LEU A 16 -13.34 10.14 -31.44
N PHE A 17 -12.14 10.61 -31.77
CA PHE A 17 -10.91 10.22 -31.08
C PHE A 17 -10.67 10.98 -29.76
N CYS A 18 -11.49 11.98 -29.44
CA CYS A 18 -11.41 12.77 -28.21
C CYS A 18 -12.36 12.33 -27.07
N LEU A 19 -13.20 11.31 -27.29
CA LEU A 19 -14.20 10.86 -26.31
C LEU A 19 -13.81 9.61 -25.50
N PHE A 20 -12.64 9.03 -25.71
CA PHE A 20 -12.08 8.00 -24.83
C PHE A 20 -10.93 8.55 -23.99
N ASN A 21 -11.14 9.71 -23.36
CA ASN A 21 -10.56 9.86 -22.03
C ASN A 21 -11.38 8.95 -21.12
N VAL A 22 -11.00 7.66 -21.07
CA VAL A 22 -11.34 6.83 -19.92
C VAL A 22 -10.73 7.55 -18.74
N ILE A 23 -11.56 8.33 -18.05
CA ILE A 23 -11.27 8.80 -16.72
C ILE A 23 -11.13 7.49 -15.94
N TYR A 24 -9.90 7.02 -15.78
CA TYR A 24 -9.59 6.10 -14.71
C TYR A 24 -10.05 6.82 -13.46
N ALA A 25 -11.24 6.49 -12.98
CA ALA A 25 -11.63 6.79 -11.63
C ALA A 25 -10.51 6.15 -10.80
N GLY A 26 -9.62 6.99 -10.26
CA GLY A 26 -8.57 6.50 -9.38
C GLY A 26 -9.28 5.72 -8.28
N ASN A 27 -9.09 4.40 -8.27
CA ASN A 27 -9.61 3.53 -7.23
C ASN A 27 -8.74 3.76 -5.98
N PHE A 28 -8.94 4.92 -5.35
CA PHE A 28 -8.33 5.25 -4.08
C PHE A 28 -9.06 4.46 -3.01
N SER A 29 -8.64 3.22 -2.81
CA SER A 29 -9.25 2.28 -1.87
C SER A 29 -8.55 2.27 -0.50
N GLY A 30 -7.72 3.29 -0.24
CA GLY A 30 -7.09 3.51 1.06
C GLY A 30 -6.44 4.90 1.18
N GLU A 31 -5.84 5.16 2.33
CA GLU A 31 -5.08 6.37 2.62
C GLU A 31 -4.00 6.09 3.67
N LEU A 32 -3.05 7.02 3.79
CA LEU A 32 -2.11 7.04 4.89
C LEU A 32 -2.82 7.57 6.13
N GLY A 33 -2.80 6.78 7.20
CA GLY A 33 -3.24 7.19 8.53
C GLY A 33 -2.13 7.95 9.25
N GLU A 34 -1.97 7.68 10.54
CA GLU A 34 -0.91 8.28 11.37
C GLU A 34 0.47 8.15 10.69
N VAL A 35 1.21 9.26 10.60
CA VAL A 35 2.58 9.32 10.05
C VAL A 35 3.52 9.89 11.11
N LYS A 36 4.54 9.14 11.50
CA LYS A 36 5.56 9.53 12.48
C LYS A 36 6.95 9.43 11.87
N GLY A 37 7.80 10.42 12.13
CA GLY A 37 9.17 10.47 11.62
C GLY A 37 9.23 10.76 10.12
N ARG A 38 10.31 10.31 9.48
CA ARG A 38 10.51 10.46 8.03
C ARG A 38 9.85 9.28 7.32
N VAL A 39 8.76 9.57 6.64
CA VAL A 39 8.08 8.64 5.75
C VAL A 39 7.99 9.29 4.38
N GLU A 40 8.29 8.51 3.35
CA GLU A 40 8.21 8.94 1.96
C GLU A 40 7.29 8.01 1.18
N ILE A 41 6.65 8.55 0.16
CA ILE A 41 5.81 7.81 -0.77
C ILE A 41 6.23 8.16 -2.19
N LEU A 42 6.25 7.15 -3.05
CA LEU A 42 6.37 7.28 -4.49
C LEU A 42 5.02 6.92 -5.08
N LYS A 43 4.37 7.90 -5.70
CA LYS A 43 3.07 7.72 -6.34
C LYS A 43 3.23 7.03 -7.69
N ASP A 44 2.22 6.26 -8.12
CA ASP A 44 2.23 5.66 -9.45
C ASP A 44 2.51 6.70 -10.56
N GLY A 45 3.34 6.33 -11.52
CA GLY A 45 3.78 7.18 -12.64
C GLY A 45 4.76 8.30 -12.27
N GLU A 46 5.07 8.50 -10.99
CA GLU A 46 5.99 9.53 -10.53
C GLU A 46 7.42 9.00 -10.38
N LYS A 47 8.40 9.90 -10.48
CA LYS A 47 9.84 9.56 -10.37
C LYS A 47 10.45 9.92 -9.02
N ASP A 48 9.88 10.91 -8.35
CA ASP A 48 10.44 11.48 -7.13
C ASP A 48 9.68 10.99 -5.91
N TRP A 49 10.44 10.52 -4.91
CA TRP A 49 9.95 10.30 -3.57
C TRP A 49 9.60 11.63 -2.92
N ILE A 50 8.48 11.64 -2.21
CA ILE A 50 7.97 12.82 -1.52
C ILE A 50 7.66 12.48 -0.07
N PRO A 51 7.69 13.46 0.85
CA PRO A 51 7.22 13.24 2.21
C PRO A 51 5.76 12.80 2.21
N ALA A 52 5.51 11.67 2.88
CA ALA A 52 4.18 11.20 3.19
C ALA A 52 3.56 12.08 4.30
N VAL A 53 2.26 12.32 4.19
CA VAL A 53 1.47 13.00 5.24
C VAL A 53 0.17 12.24 5.44
N GLU A 54 -0.44 12.41 6.61
CA GLU A 54 -1.73 11.82 6.92
C GLU A 54 -2.80 12.23 5.89
N GLU A 55 -3.78 11.35 5.71
CA GLU A 55 -4.88 11.44 4.73
C GLU A 55 -4.43 11.47 3.27
N MET A 56 -3.13 11.27 2.99
CA MET A 56 -2.67 11.14 1.61
C MET A 56 -3.28 9.86 1.00
N PRO A 57 -3.94 9.94 -0.17
CA PRO A 57 -4.62 8.79 -0.75
C PRO A 57 -3.62 7.72 -1.19
N LEU A 58 -3.97 6.47 -0.93
CA LEU A 58 -3.22 5.28 -1.32
C LEU A 58 -3.93 4.60 -2.49
N GLN A 59 -3.17 4.21 -3.51
CA GLN A 59 -3.66 3.54 -4.70
C GLN A 59 -2.69 2.44 -5.14
N LEU A 60 -3.16 1.63 -6.09
CA LEU A 60 -2.33 0.69 -6.84
C LEU A 60 -1.01 1.35 -7.30
N LYS A 61 0.10 0.60 -7.20
CA LYS A 61 1.48 0.95 -7.56
C LYS A 61 2.13 2.07 -6.74
N ASP A 62 1.46 2.59 -5.72
CA ASP A 62 2.15 3.43 -4.75
C ASP A 62 3.16 2.61 -3.95
N ARG A 63 4.32 3.20 -3.68
CA ARG A 63 5.37 2.61 -2.86
C ARG A 63 5.64 3.51 -1.65
N VAL A 64 5.68 2.94 -0.46
CA VAL A 64 5.87 3.67 0.79
C VAL A 64 7.17 3.22 1.43
N LYS A 65 7.97 4.18 1.89
CA LYS A 65 9.24 3.96 2.57
C LYS A 65 9.25 4.67 3.91
N THR A 66 9.58 3.93 4.95
CA THR A 66 9.81 4.47 6.30
C THR A 66 11.29 4.38 6.61
N TYR A 67 11.83 5.41 7.26
CA TYR A 67 13.22 5.43 7.68
C TYR A 67 13.34 5.03 9.15
N ALA A 68 14.54 5.17 9.74
CA ALA A 68 14.76 4.94 11.16
C ALA A 68 13.79 5.77 12.02
N GLU A 69 13.35 5.18 13.14
CA GLU A 69 12.42 5.80 14.11
C GLU A 69 11.13 6.36 13.48
N SER A 70 10.72 5.79 12.35
CA SER A 70 9.57 6.27 11.57
C SER A 70 8.53 5.16 11.41
N THR A 71 7.26 5.53 11.30
CA THR A 71 6.17 4.58 11.07
C THR A 71 5.01 5.27 10.38
N CYS A 72 4.24 4.52 9.61
CA CYS A 72 2.95 4.99 9.13
C CYS A 72 1.89 3.89 9.13
N ASN A 73 0.63 4.28 9.16
CA ASN A 73 -0.48 3.37 8.94
C ASN A 73 -0.98 3.45 7.50
N LEU A 74 -1.25 2.31 6.86
CA LEU A 74 -2.05 2.22 5.66
C LEU A 74 -3.46 1.83 6.09
N GLU A 75 -4.43 2.74 5.90
CA GLU A 75 -5.83 2.57 6.28
C GLU A 75 -6.67 2.27 5.04
N LEU A 76 -7.23 1.06 4.95
CA LEU A 76 -7.94 0.59 3.77
C LEU A 76 -9.46 0.74 3.93
N ASP A 77 -10.17 0.81 2.80
CA ASP A 77 -11.62 1.04 2.76
C ASP A 77 -12.49 -0.11 3.27
N ASP A 78 -11.91 -1.30 3.42
CA ASP A 78 -12.54 -2.46 4.04
C ASP A 78 -12.39 -2.46 5.57
N GLY A 79 -11.72 -1.45 6.13
CA GLY A 79 -11.43 -1.33 7.55
C GLY A 79 -10.23 -2.15 8.03
N SER A 80 -9.39 -2.61 7.11
CA SER A 80 -8.07 -3.17 7.41
C SER A 80 -7.06 -2.06 7.68
N ILE A 81 -6.11 -2.31 8.59
CA ILE A 81 -4.97 -1.41 8.82
C ILE A 81 -3.67 -2.19 8.78
N ILE A 82 -2.68 -1.65 8.08
CA ILE A 82 -1.31 -2.13 8.08
C ILE A 82 -0.41 -1.05 8.67
N ASN A 83 0.15 -1.29 9.85
CA ASN A 83 1.23 -0.46 10.39
C ASN A 83 2.54 -0.86 9.71
N VAL A 84 3.18 0.10 9.06
CA VAL A 84 4.51 -0.02 8.45
C VAL A 84 5.51 0.50 9.48
N GLY A 85 6.39 -0.37 9.97
CA GLY A 85 7.39 -0.02 10.98
C GLY A 85 8.59 0.72 10.37
N ASP A 86 9.60 1.01 11.18
CA ASP A 86 10.83 1.67 10.70
C ASP A 86 11.58 0.83 9.65
N ASN A 87 12.43 1.49 8.86
CA ASN A 87 13.31 0.86 7.88
C ASN A 87 12.58 -0.13 6.95
N THR A 88 11.44 0.29 6.42
CA THR A 88 10.55 -0.59 5.65
C THR A 88 10.29 -0.01 4.27
N ASP A 89 10.22 -0.90 3.28
CA ASP A 89 9.87 -0.56 1.90
C ASP A 89 8.76 -1.49 1.41
N ILE A 90 7.59 -0.91 1.18
CA ILE A 90 6.36 -1.63 0.83
C ILE A 90 5.73 -1.05 -0.44
N LEU A 91 5.31 -1.92 -1.35
CA LEU A 91 4.61 -1.59 -2.59
C LEU A 91 3.18 -2.09 -2.54
N VAL A 92 2.24 -1.26 -2.99
CA VAL A 92 0.85 -1.64 -3.23
C VAL A 92 0.76 -2.27 -4.62
N GLU A 93 0.74 -3.59 -4.70
CA GLU A 93 0.65 -4.30 -5.99
C GLU A 93 -0.77 -4.43 -6.50
N ASN A 94 -1.74 -4.50 -5.60
CA ASN A 94 -3.16 -4.44 -5.92
C ASN A 94 -3.94 -3.82 -4.76
N LEU A 95 -4.93 -3.00 -5.10
CA LEU A 95 -5.83 -2.43 -4.12
C LEU A 95 -7.19 -2.21 -4.76
N GLU A 96 -8.02 -3.25 -4.70
CA GLU A 96 -9.36 -3.29 -5.27
C GLU A 96 -10.37 -3.54 -4.14
N ILE A 97 -11.01 -2.47 -3.67
CA ILE A 97 -12.04 -2.53 -2.65
C ILE A 97 -13.31 -1.89 -3.18
N SER A 98 -14.27 -2.75 -3.54
CA SER A 98 -15.59 -2.42 -4.07
C SER A 98 -16.68 -3.09 -3.23
N SER A 99 -17.96 -2.95 -3.58
CA SER A 99 -19.06 -3.63 -2.87
C SER A 99 -18.94 -5.16 -2.91
N ASP A 100 -18.36 -5.70 -3.98
CA ASP A 100 -18.42 -7.13 -4.28
C ASP A 100 -17.08 -7.82 -4.06
N LYS A 101 -15.98 -7.05 -4.09
CA LYS A 101 -14.61 -7.57 -4.09
C LYS A 101 -13.70 -6.72 -3.22
N HIS A 102 -13.06 -7.35 -2.25
CA HIS A 102 -12.12 -6.73 -1.32
C HIS A 102 -10.78 -7.46 -1.42
N GLU A 103 -10.01 -7.16 -2.47
CA GLU A 103 -8.73 -7.80 -2.73
C GLU A 103 -7.59 -6.78 -2.65
N SER A 104 -6.57 -7.14 -1.87
CA SER A 104 -5.38 -6.32 -1.72
C SER A 104 -4.13 -7.18 -1.80
N LYS A 105 -3.09 -6.65 -2.43
CA LYS A 105 -1.80 -7.31 -2.59
C LYS A 105 -0.72 -6.30 -2.28
N PHE A 106 0.18 -6.65 -1.38
CA PHE A 106 1.34 -5.83 -1.04
C PHE A 106 2.62 -6.62 -1.21
N SER A 107 3.67 -5.95 -1.66
CA SER A 107 5.04 -6.47 -1.64
C SER A 107 5.82 -5.75 -0.56
N LEU A 108 6.28 -6.48 0.46
CA LEU A 108 7.19 -6.02 1.48
C LEU A 108 8.61 -6.43 1.08
N PHE A 109 9.38 -5.50 0.52
CA PHE A 109 10.74 -5.80 0.05
C PHE A 109 11.68 -6.09 1.22
N PHE A 110 11.57 -5.30 2.29
CA PHE A 110 12.27 -5.49 3.55
C PHE A 110 11.61 -4.65 4.64
N GLY A 111 11.94 -4.94 5.89
CA GLY A 111 11.46 -4.21 7.06
C GLY A 111 10.36 -4.98 7.77
N LYS A 112 9.41 -4.27 8.38
CA LYS A 112 8.43 -4.86 9.28
C LYS A 112 7.05 -4.25 9.15
N MET A 113 6.04 -5.10 9.29
CA MET A 113 4.66 -4.66 9.36
C MET A 113 3.89 -5.40 10.46
N ILE A 114 2.88 -4.73 11.00
CA ILE A 114 1.85 -5.32 11.85
C ILE A 114 0.53 -5.00 11.19
N ALA A 115 -0.32 -6.00 11.00
CA ALA A 115 -1.56 -5.85 10.25
C ALA A 115 -2.76 -6.35 11.05
N ASN A 116 -3.85 -5.59 10.97
CA ASN A 116 -5.16 -5.95 11.50
C ASN A 116 -6.16 -5.97 10.34
N ILE A 117 -6.45 -7.16 9.84
CA ILE A 117 -7.25 -7.33 8.61
C ILE A 117 -8.72 -7.49 8.95
N SER A 118 -9.56 -6.79 8.19
CA SER A 118 -11.01 -6.87 8.33
C SER A 118 -11.50 -8.33 8.20
N LYS A 119 -12.39 -8.74 9.13
CA LYS A 119 -12.97 -10.09 9.16
C LYS A 119 -14.15 -10.26 8.19
N MET A 120 -14.32 -9.34 7.24
CA MET A 120 -15.36 -9.45 6.21
C MET A 120 -15.10 -10.69 5.34
N LYS A 121 -16.17 -11.39 4.95
CA LYS A 121 -16.06 -12.64 4.19
C LYS A 121 -15.33 -12.42 2.86
N GLN A 122 -15.51 -11.29 2.21
CA GLN A 122 -14.90 -10.98 0.91
C GLN A 122 -13.44 -10.51 1.01
N THR A 123 -12.96 -10.09 2.19
CA THR A 123 -11.60 -9.55 2.36
C THR A 123 -10.56 -10.64 2.17
N LYS A 124 -9.73 -10.47 1.14
CA LYS A 124 -8.52 -11.27 0.91
C LYS A 124 -7.33 -10.34 0.81
N MET A 125 -6.26 -10.70 1.50
CA MET A 125 -5.01 -9.96 1.43
C MET A 125 -3.86 -10.92 1.17
N ASN A 126 -3.01 -10.57 0.21
CA ASN A 126 -1.77 -11.28 -0.03
C ASN A 126 -0.58 -10.38 0.27
N ILE A 127 0.40 -10.88 1.03
CA ILE A 127 1.67 -10.21 1.28
C ILE A 127 2.77 -11.02 0.60
N HIS A 128 3.54 -10.38 -0.27
CA HIS A 128 4.73 -10.95 -0.87
C HIS A 128 5.95 -10.41 -0.16
N THR A 129 6.89 -11.29 0.13
CA THR A 129 8.24 -10.96 0.58
C THR A 129 9.22 -11.59 -0.41
N PRO A 130 10.53 -11.29 -0.33
CA PRO A 130 11.53 -11.96 -1.17
C PRO A 130 11.53 -13.48 -1.02
N THR A 131 11.14 -14.01 0.16
CA THR A 131 11.25 -15.44 0.47
C THR A 131 9.89 -16.15 0.58
N SER A 132 8.78 -15.42 0.68
CA SER A 132 7.47 -16.03 0.97
C SER A 132 6.28 -15.30 0.37
N VAL A 133 5.18 -16.03 0.21
CA VAL A 133 3.85 -15.51 -0.10
C VAL A 133 2.90 -15.86 1.04
N LEU A 134 2.25 -14.85 1.61
CA LEU A 134 1.27 -15.00 2.67
C LEU A 134 -0.12 -14.75 2.10
N ALA A 135 -1.05 -15.68 2.30
CA ALA A 135 -2.47 -15.49 2.05
C ALA A 135 -3.22 -15.32 3.38
N VAL A 136 -3.94 -14.21 3.50
CA VAL A 136 -4.48 -13.73 4.78
C VAL A 136 -5.96 -13.40 4.64
N ARG A 137 -6.74 -13.81 5.65
CA ARG A 137 -8.17 -13.48 5.74
C ARG A 137 -8.57 -13.21 7.19
N GLY A 138 -9.03 -11.99 7.48
CA GLY A 138 -9.58 -11.65 8.81
C GLY A 138 -8.65 -11.98 9.98
N THR A 139 -7.40 -11.56 9.87
CA THR A 139 -6.29 -12.01 10.74
C THR A 139 -5.52 -10.81 11.28
N GLU A 140 -4.95 -10.98 12.46
CA GLU A 140 -3.99 -10.07 13.06
C GLU A 140 -2.63 -10.75 13.12
N PHE A 141 -1.64 -10.16 12.47
CA PHE A 141 -0.34 -10.80 12.29
C PHE A 141 0.77 -9.74 12.14
N ALA A 142 2.01 -10.18 12.25
CA ALA A 142 3.18 -9.37 11.94
C ALA A 142 4.10 -10.13 10.98
N VAL A 143 4.82 -9.36 10.17
CA VAL A 143 5.86 -9.85 9.27
C VAL A 143 7.10 -9.01 9.47
N GLU A 144 8.24 -9.66 9.63
CA GLU A 144 9.56 -9.05 9.51
C GLU A 144 10.29 -9.74 8.38
N ALA A 145 10.64 -8.98 7.34
CA ALA A 145 11.20 -9.51 6.11
C ALA A 145 12.54 -8.85 5.77
N SER A 146 13.41 -9.64 5.19
CA SER A 146 14.68 -9.24 4.59
C SER A 146 14.86 -10.01 3.26
N PRO A 147 15.91 -9.74 2.49
CA PRO A 147 16.24 -10.55 1.33
C PRO A 147 16.52 -12.03 1.64
N GLU A 148 16.91 -12.35 2.88
CA GLU A 148 17.39 -13.69 3.27
C GLU A 148 16.38 -14.48 4.09
N GLU A 149 15.44 -13.82 4.76
CA GLU A 149 14.40 -14.49 5.54
C GLU A 149 13.14 -13.64 5.69
N ALA A 150 12.01 -14.32 5.94
CA ALA A 150 10.79 -13.71 6.43
C ALA A 150 10.31 -14.44 7.68
N LYS A 151 10.06 -13.70 8.76
CA LYS A 151 9.46 -14.18 10.01
C LYS A 151 8.02 -13.71 10.06
N ILE A 152 7.10 -14.64 10.30
CA ILE A 152 5.66 -14.40 10.30
C ILE A 152 5.11 -14.86 11.64
N GLY A 153 4.46 -13.96 12.39
CA GLY A 153 3.80 -14.28 13.66
C GLY A 153 2.32 -13.95 13.61
N VAL A 154 1.47 -14.85 14.10
CA VAL A 154 0.01 -14.70 14.06
C VAL A 154 -0.54 -14.51 15.47
N PHE A 155 -1.39 -13.50 15.64
CA PHE A 155 -1.96 -13.09 16.94
C PHE A 155 -3.44 -13.46 17.06
N ASP A 156 -4.17 -13.44 15.95
CA ASP A 156 -5.58 -13.82 15.83
C ASP A 156 -5.88 -14.19 14.36
N GLY A 157 -6.76 -15.16 14.10
CA GLY A 157 -7.03 -15.66 12.74
C GLY A 157 -6.08 -16.76 12.27
N GLU A 158 -5.76 -16.80 10.98
CA GLU A 158 -4.88 -17.81 10.35
C GLU A 158 -4.15 -17.19 9.15
N VAL A 159 -2.86 -17.49 9.00
CA VAL A 159 -2.09 -17.14 7.80
C VAL A 159 -1.64 -18.42 7.11
N ALA A 160 -1.94 -18.51 5.82
CA ALA A 160 -1.35 -19.50 4.93
C ALA A 160 -0.03 -18.96 4.37
N VAL A 161 1.07 -19.67 4.56
CA VAL A 161 2.42 -19.27 4.15
C VAL A 161 2.96 -20.27 3.13
N LYS A 162 3.45 -19.76 2.01
CA LYS A 162 4.16 -20.51 0.98
C LYS A 162 5.55 -19.89 0.77
N SER A 163 6.50 -20.69 0.28
CA SER A 163 7.77 -20.16 -0.23
C SER A 163 7.53 -19.32 -1.49
N ALA A 164 8.41 -18.36 -1.77
CA ALA A 164 8.39 -17.60 -3.02
C ALA A 164 8.87 -18.43 -4.23
N ILE A 165 9.53 -19.57 -4.00
CA ILE A 165 9.91 -20.48 -5.09
C ILE A 165 8.66 -21.22 -5.60
N GLU A 166 8.46 -21.19 -6.91
CA GLU A 166 7.57 -22.14 -7.58
C GLU A 166 8.22 -23.53 -7.55
N SER A 167 7.71 -24.40 -6.67
CA SER A 167 8.08 -25.81 -6.65
C SER A 167 6.85 -26.66 -6.96
N ASP A 168 7.05 -27.79 -7.65
CA ASP A 168 5.96 -28.73 -8.00
C ASP A 168 5.17 -29.23 -6.78
N THR A 169 5.76 -29.13 -5.58
CA THR A 169 5.09 -29.34 -4.31
C THR A 169 4.76 -27.99 -3.67
N GLU A 170 3.53 -27.51 -3.84
CA GLU A 170 3.01 -26.33 -3.11
C GLU A 170 2.80 -26.67 -1.62
N GLU A 171 3.89 -26.81 -0.86
CA GLU A 171 3.82 -27.03 0.59
C GLU A 171 3.46 -25.72 1.29
N GLU A 172 2.16 -25.58 1.55
CA GLU A 172 1.56 -24.51 2.33
C GLU A 172 1.60 -24.84 3.82
N VAL A 173 2.14 -23.94 4.62
CA VAL A 173 2.09 -24.02 6.08
C VAL A 173 1.05 -23.05 6.61
N LYS A 174 0.13 -23.57 7.44
CA LYS A 174 -0.87 -22.75 8.13
C LYS A 174 -0.38 -22.40 9.53
N VAL A 175 -0.31 -21.10 9.79
CA VAL A 175 0.14 -20.54 11.08
C VAL A 175 -1.07 -20.02 11.83
N LYS A 176 -1.27 -20.51 13.06
CA LYS A 176 -2.44 -20.20 13.91
C LYS A 176 -2.10 -19.19 15.00
N PRO A 177 -3.09 -18.70 15.76
CA PRO A 177 -2.84 -17.70 16.79
C PRO A 177 -1.85 -18.19 17.84
N ASN A 178 -0.90 -17.32 18.19
CA ASN A 178 0.23 -17.60 19.09
C ASN A 178 1.30 -18.53 18.50
N GLU A 179 1.32 -18.66 17.18
CA GLU A 179 2.37 -19.34 16.44
C GLU A 179 3.12 -18.39 15.51
N GLU A 180 4.35 -18.73 15.22
CA GLU A 180 5.18 -18.12 14.20
C GLU A 180 5.83 -19.17 13.30
N THR A 181 6.21 -18.75 12.11
CA THR A 181 7.06 -19.52 11.18
C THR A 181 8.13 -18.60 10.60
N THR A 182 9.21 -19.21 10.11
CA THR A 182 10.26 -18.54 9.36
C THR A 182 10.37 -19.20 7.99
N VAL A 183 10.54 -18.38 6.96
CA VAL A 183 10.85 -18.82 5.60
C VAL A 183 12.21 -18.24 5.23
N LEU A 184 13.22 -19.10 5.20
CA LEU A 184 14.54 -18.73 4.71
C LEU A 184 14.51 -18.64 3.19
N LYS A 185 15.43 -17.87 2.63
CA LYS A 185 15.59 -17.72 1.20
C LYS A 185 15.84 -19.08 0.55
N ASP A 186 15.12 -19.29 -0.53
CA ASP A 186 15.15 -20.52 -1.31
C ASP A 186 14.77 -21.80 -0.52
N GLU A 187 14.15 -21.65 0.65
CA GLU A 187 13.68 -22.76 1.47
C GLU A 187 12.15 -22.77 1.61
N LYS A 188 11.65 -23.92 2.08
CA LYS A 188 10.23 -24.08 2.43
C LYS A 188 9.95 -23.44 3.80
N PRO A 189 8.70 -23.02 4.09
CA PRO A 189 8.35 -22.53 5.40
C PRO A 189 8.61 -23.58 6.49
N GLN A 190 9.22 -23.14 7.59
CA GLN A 190 9.43 -24.02 8.74
C GLN A 190 8.08 -24.38 9.40
N PRO A 191 7.98 -25.53 10.09
CA PRO A 191 6.80 -25.86 10.86
C PRO A 191 6.46 -24.76 11.88
N PRO A 192 5.16 -24.47 12.12
CA PRO A 192 4.77 -23.46 13.10
C PRO A 192 5.28 -23.79 14.50
N ARG A 193 5.79 -22.78 15.20
CA ARG A 193 6.29 -22.87 16.57
C ARG A 193 5.68 -21.73 17.40
N LYS A 194 5.84 -21.77 18.73
CA LYS A 194 5.32 -20.70 19.59
C LYS A 194 6.01 -19.36 19.31
N LEU A 195 5.29 -18.25 19.50
CA LEU A 195 5.85 -16.91 19.38
C LEU A 195 7.12 -16.74 20.22
N GLU A 196 8.16 -16.20 19.61
CA GLU A 196 9.40 -15.79 20.27
C GLU A 196 9.38 -14.29 20.59
N ALA A 197 10.46 -13.79 21.21
CA ALA A 197 10.55 -12.45 21.77
C ALA A 197 10.18 -11.33 20.78
N VAL A 198 10.61 -11.44 19.52
CA VAL A 198 10.32 -10.45 18.48
C VAL A 198 8.83 -10.38 18.20
N MET A 199 8.18 -11.53 17.96
CA MET A 199 6.75 -11.57 17.66
C MET A 199 5.88 -11.26 18.87
N LEU A 200 6.31 -11.60 20.08
CA LEU A 200 5.64 -11.17 21.31
C LEU A 200 5.61 -9.64 21.44
N LYS A 201 6.73 -8.96 21.13
CA LYS A 201 6.78 -7.49 21.11
C LYS A 201 5.84 -6.88 20.06
N TYR A 202 5.71 -7.52 18.89
CA TYR A 202 4.74 -7.09 17.88
C TYR A 202 3.30 -7.35 18.29
N LYS A 203 3.04 -8.44 19.02
CA LYS A 203 1.72 -8.73 19.60
C LYS A 203 1.28 -7.63 20.57
N GLU A 204 2.17 -7.16 21.43
CA GLU A 204 1.88 -6.03 22.35
C GLU A 204 1.57 -4.74 21.57
N ARG A 205 2.35 -4.44 20.52
CA ARG A 205 2.12 -3.26 19.67
C ARG A 205 0.78 -3.33 18.93
N ASN A 206 0.35 -4.53 18.54
CA ASN A 206 -0.92 -4.76 17.85
C ASN A 206 -2.14 -4.32 18.69
N ASP A 207 -2.05 -4.27 20.03
CA ASP A 207 -3.18 -3.78 20.86
C ASP A 207 -3.55 -2.33 20.57
N ASN A 208 -2.56 -1.47 20.26
CA ASN A 208 -2.83 -0.11 19.83
C ASN A 208 -3.42 -0.08 18.41
N LEU A 209 -2.96 -0.98 17.55
CA LEU A 209 -3.47 -1.11 16.18
C LEU A 209 -4.93 -1.56 16.14
N ARG A 210 -5.33 -2.47 17.04
CA ARG A 210 -6.74 -2.91 17.22
C ARG A 210 -7.67 -1.74 17.48
N LYS A 211 -7.30 -0.86 18.42
CA LYS A 211 -8.08 0.35 18.75
C LYS A 211 -8.20 1.25 17.53
N ARG A 212 -7.11 1.44 16.78
CA ARG A 212 -7.12 2.25 15.55
C ARG A 212 -8.00 1.64 14.46
N ALA A 213 -7.94 0.31 14.28
CA ALA A 213 -8.78 -0.41 13.33
C ALA A 213 -10.27 -0.28 13.67
N GLN A 214 -10.63 -0.35 14.95
CA GLN A 214 -12.00 -0.11 15.40
C GLN A 214 -12.45 1.33 15.08
N MET A 215 -11.63 2.35 15.37
CA MET A 215 -11.94 3.74 15.03
C MET A 215 -12.11 3.95 13.52
N LEU A 216 -11.24 3.34 12.71
CA LEU A 216 -11.36 3.37 11.25
C LEU A 216 -12.70 2.77 10.80
N ARG A 217 -13.04 1.58 11.25
CA ARG A 217 -14.30 0.90 10.88
C ARG A 217 -15.52 1.74 11.24
N GLU A 218 -15.53 2.37 12.41
CA GLU A 218 -16.62 3.29 12.81
C GLU A 218 -16.67 4.54 11.92
N ARG A 219 -15.52 5.12 11.55
CA ARG A 219 -15.44 6.23 10.59
C ARG A 219 -16.00 5.84 9.23
N LEU A 220 -15.64 4.67 8.71
CA LEU A 220 -16.06 4.18 7.39
C LEU A 220 -17.58 3.88 7.32
N LYS A 221 -18.21 3.50 8.43
CA LYS A 221 -19.69 3.39 8.52
C LYS A 221 -20.38 4.75 8.36
N ARG A 222 -19.76 5.82 8.88
CA ARG A 222 -20.32 7.18 8.88
C ARG A 222 -20.11 7.92 7.55
N VAL A 223 -19.08 7.55 6.79
CA VAL A 223 -18.70 8.22 5.54
C VAL A 223 -18.91 7.27 4.35
N PRO A 224 -19.96 7.47 3.53
CA PRO A 224 -20.24 6.62 2.38
C PRO A 224 -19.08 6.58 1.36
N PRO A 225 -18.90 5.49 0.61
CA PRO A 225 -17.81 5.33 -0.37
C PRO A 225 -17.68 6.51 -1.35
N GLY A 226 -18.80 7.00 -1.90
CA GLY A 226 -18.79 8.14 -2.82
C GLY A 226 -18.22 9.42 -2.19
N LYS A 227 -18.52 9.68 -0.92
CA LYS A 227 -17.97 10.85 -0.19
C LYS A 227 -16.47 10.67 0.07
N ARG A 228 -16.02 9.45 0.36
CA ARG A 228 -14.58 9.13 0.52
C ARG A 228 -13.81 9.38 -0.77
N ALA A 229 -14.31 8.90 -1.90
CA ALA A 229 -13.69 9.11 -3.21
C ALA A 229 -13.51 10.61 -3.53
N VAL A 230 -14.52 11.44 -3.23
CA VAL A 230 -14.44 12.90 -3.40
C VAL A 230 -13.38 13.52 -2.49
N LEU A 231 -13.32 13.12 -1.20
CA LEU A 231 -12.31 13.63 -0.27
C LEU A 231 -10.89 13.26 -0.73
N ARG A 232 -10.68 12.03 -1.19
CA ARG A 232 -9.39 11.57 -1.69
C ARG A 232 -8.97 12.25 -2.97
N LYS A 233 -9.90 12.50 -3.89
CA LYS A 233 -9.62 13.31 -5.08
C LYS A 233 -9.15 14.72 -4.69
N LYS A 234 -9.85 15.37 -3.74
CA LYS A 234 -9.43 16.69 -3.22
C LYS A 234 -8.06 16.64 -2.54
N ALA A 235 -7.78 15.58 -1.78
CA ALA A 235 -6.47 15.38 -1.14
C ALA A 235 -5.37 15.21 -2.20
N LEU A 236 -5.62 14.44 -3.27
CA LEU A 236 -4.70 14.28 -4.39
C LEU A 236 -4.46 15.61 -5.12
N ASP A 237 -5.50 16.37 -5.42
CA ASP A 237 -5.39 17.67 -6.09
C ASP A 237 -4.58 18.67 -5.24
N ARG A 238 -4.83 18.70 -3.93
CA ARG A 238 -4.05 19.50 -2.97
C ARG A 238 -2.59 19.06 -2.97
N PHE A 239 -2.34 17.76 -2.98
CA PHE A 239 -1.02 17.19 -3.06
C PHE A 239 -0.28 17.60 -4.34
N GLN A 240 -0.90 17.44 -5.52
CA GLN A 240 -0.30 17.83 -6.81
C GLN A 240 0.07 19.32 -6.84
N LYS A 241 -0.79 20.19 -6.30
CA LYS A 241 -0.50 21.62 -6.17
C LYS A 241 0.72 21.88 -5.28
N LEU A 242 0.81 21.23 -4.12
CA LEU A 242 1.96 21.35 -3.21
C LEU A 242 3.26 20.89 -3.87
N LYS A 243 3.21 19.77 -4.60
CA LYS A 243 4.35 19.24 -5.35
C LYS A 243 4.82 20.22 -6.43
N ASN A 244 3.92 20.71 -7.28
CA ASN A 244 4.28 21.65 -8.35
C ASN A 244 4.92 22.92 -7.81
N LYS A 245 4.36 23.46 -6.71
CA LYS A 245 4.95 24.60 -6.00
C LYS A 245 6.37 24.30 -5.51
N ARG A 246 6.61 23.13 -4.93
CA ARG A 246 7.95 22.71 -4.49
C ARG A 246 8.93 22.57 -5.65
N ALA A 247 8.50 21.98 -6.77
CA ALA A 247 9.32 21.86 -7.97
C ALA A 247 9.71 23.22 -8.56
N GLU A 248 8.80 24.20 -8.54
CA GLU A 248 9.10 25.58 -8.94
C GLU A 248 10.11 26.25 -8.01
N THR A 249 9.94 26.09 -6.69
CA THR A 249 10.89 26.63 -5.70
C THR A 249 12.30 26.07 -5.92
N LEU A 250 12.43 24.75 -6.08
CA LEU A 250 13.72 24.09 -6.34
C LEU A 250 14.37 24.57 -7.65
N LYS A 251 13.58 24.79 -8.71
CA LYS A 251 14.10 25.37 -9.97
C LYS A 251 14.62 26.80 -9.76
N LYS A 252 13.92 27.62 -8.96
CA LYS A 252 14.35 28.99 -8.64
C LYS A 252 15.65 28.98 -7.82
N GLU A 253 15.75 28.13 -6.81
CA GLU A 253 16.96 27.98 -5.97
C GLU A 253 18.15 27.54 -6.82
N LYS A 254 18.00 26.51 -7.66
CA LYS A 254 19.06 26.06 -8.59
C LYS A 254 19.50 27.15 -9.55
N ARG A 255 18.56 27.94 -10.09
CA ARG A 255 18.88 29.10 -10.95
C ARG A 255 19.67 30.16 -10.19
N GLN A 256 19.31 30.45 -8.94
CA GLN A 256 20.02 31.40 -8.10
C GLN A 256 21.43 30.92 -7.73
N GLN A 257 21.61 29.63 -7.47
CA GLN A 257 22.92 29.03 -7.22
C GLN A 257 23.85 29.15 -8.44
N ARG A 258 23.37 28.79 -9.63
CA ARG A 258 24.16 28.95 -10.88
C ARG A 258 24.60 30.38 -11.11
N MET A 259 23.71 31.36 -10.92
CA MET A 259 24.08 32.78 -11.07
C MET A 259 25.06 33.29 -10.00
N LYS A 260 25.22 32.58 -8.87
CA LYS A 260 26.24 32.89 -7.87
C LYS A 260 27.59 32.24 -8.19
N GLU A 261 27.59 31.06 -8.81
CA GLU A 261 28.79 30.35 -9.24
C GLU A 261 29.43 30.96 -10.50
N GLU A 262 28.63 31.64 -11.34
CA GLU A 262 29.08 32.35 -12.54
C GLU A 262 29.62 33.78 -12.27
N ARG A 263 29.67 34.22 -11.01
CA ARG A 263 30.20 35.54 -10.59
C ARG A 263 31.50 35.38 -9.82
#